data_AF-A0A1G0H9F5-F1
#
_entry.id   AF-A0A1G0H9F5-F1
#
_cell.length_a   1.000
_cell.length_b   1.000
_cell.length_c   1.000
_cell.angle_alpha   90.00
_cell.angle_beta   90.00
_cell.angle_gamma   90.00
#
_symmetry.space_group_name_H-M   'P 1'
#
loop_
_entity.id
_entity.type
_entity.pdbx_description
1 polymer ?
#
loop_
_entity_poly.entity_id
_entity_poly.type
_entity_poly.pdbx_seq_one_letter_code
_entity_poly.pdbx_strand_id
1 'polypeptide(L)' 'MRVAIERINRLEQENERLKRENAQLLQKFVVWQYNAHAHGLDSHKLNKALPSIDRGQTEK' A
#
# COMPACT_ATOMS: atom_id res chain seq x y z
N MET A 1 24.43 23.99 10.63
CA MET A 1 23.01 24.31 10.87
C MET A 1 22.14 24.18 9.62
N ARG A 2 22.52 24.74 8.45
CA ARG A 2 21.73 24.64 7.19
C ARG A 2 21.38 23.21 6.76
N VAL A 3 22.35 22.28 6.76
CA VAL A 3 22.13 20.89 6.34
C VAL A 3 21.08 20.16 7.18
N ALA A 4 21.05 20.43 8.49
CA ALA A 4 20.05 19.84 9.39
C ALA A 4 18.64 20.38 9.10
N ILE A 5 18.52 21.70 8.86
CA ILE A 5 17.25 22.34 8.49
C ILE A 5 16.73 21.81 7.15
N GLU A 6 17.59 21.68 6.15
CA GLU A 6 17.21 21.11 4.85
C GLU A 6 16.79 19.63 4.94
N ARG A 7 17.37 18.88 5.88
CA ARG A 7 16.96 17.49 6.13
C ARG A 7 15.60 17.44 6.80
N ILE A 8 15.34 18.30 7.78
CA ILE A 8 14.04 18.40 8.46
C ILE A 8 12.95 18.76 7.45
N ASN A 9 13.13 19.81 6.66
CA ASN A 9 12.14 20.25 5.68
C ASN A 9 11.80 19.15 4.66
N ARG A 10 12.81 18.39 4.20
CA ARG A 10 12.59 17.24 3.29
C ARG A 10 11.79 16.13 3.96
N LEU A 11 12.15 15.78 5.20
CA LEU A 11 11.45 14.73 5.95
C LEU A 11 10.00 15.14 6.26
N GLU A 12 9.74 16.40 6.58
CA GLU A 12 8.38 16.92 6.80
C GLU A 12 7.54 16.83 5.53
N GLN A 13 8.08 17.26 4.39
CA GLN A 13 7.39 17.15 3.10
C GLN A 13 7.10 15.70 2.70
N GLU A 14 8.07 14.80 2.91
CA GLU A 14 7.89 13.38 2.66
C GLU A 14 6.85 12.77 3.60
N ASN A 15 6.88 13.13 4.87
CA ASN A 15 5.90 12.66 5.85
C ASN A 15 4.47 13.09 5.49
N GLU A 16 4.28 14.35 5.11
CA GLU A 16 2.97 14.85 4.67
C GLU A 16 2.48 14.18 3.38
N ARG A 17 3.39 13.93 2.42
CA ARG A 17 3.07 13.15 1.23
C ARG A 17 2.63 11.73 1.59
N LEU A 18 3.39 11.03 2.43
CA LEU A 18 3.09 9.66 2.86
C LEU A 18 1.77 9.58 3.63
N LYS A 19 1.45 10.55 4.48
CA LYS A 19 0.16 10.62 5.16
C LYS A 19 -1.00 10.72 4.18
N ARG A 20 -0.90 11.57 3.15
CA ARG A 20 -1.92 11.69 2.11
C ARG A 20 -2.09 10.41 1.30
N GLU A 21 -0.98 9.80 0.89
CA GLU A 21 -1.00 8.54 0.14
C GLU A 21 -1.63 7.41 0.98
N ASN A 22 -1.28 7.32 2.27
CA ASN A 22 -1.86 6.35 3.20
C ASN A 22 -3.37 6.56 3.38
N ALA A 23 -3.82 7.81 3.57
CA ALA A 23 -5.25 8.11 3.67
C ALA A 23 -6.03 7.69 2.41
N GLN A 24 -5.47 7.92 1.22
CA GLN A 24 -6.07 7.48 -0.05
C GLN A 24 -6.10 5.95 -0.19
N LEU A 25 -5.04 5.27 0.25
CA LEU A 25 -4.99 3.80 0.25
C LEU A 25 -6.01 3.21 1.23
N LEU A 26 -6.15 3.78 2.43
CA LEU A 26 -7.16 3.37 3.41
C LEU A 26 -8.57 3.54 2.85
N GLN A 27 -8.86 4.65 2.16
CA GLN A 27 -10.15 4.86 1.51
C GLN A 27 -10.44 3.75 0.48
N LYS A 28 -9.48 3.43 -0.39
CA LYS A 28 -9.61 2.34 -1.37
C LYS A 28 -9.80 0.99 -0.68
N PHE A 29 -9.06 0.75 0.40
CA PHE A 29 -9.13 -0.49 1.17
C PHE A 29 -10.54 -0.70 1.75
N VAL A 30 -11.20 0.34 2.27
CA VAL A 30 -12.59 0.25 2.74
C VAL A 30 -13.55 -0.13 1.60
N VAL A 31 -13.44 0.51 0.45
CA VAL A 31 -14.27 0.20 -0.73
C VAL A 31 -14.10 -1.25 -1.16
N TRP A 32 -12.84 -1.73 -1.22
CA TRP A 32 -12.56 -3.11 -1.60
C TRP A 32 -13.07 -4.11 -0.58
N GLN A 33 -12.95 -3.85 0.72
CA GLN A 33 -13.50 -4.70 1.75
C GLN A 33 -15.03 -4.80 1.65
N TYR A 34 -15.72 -3.67 1.44
CA TYR A 34 -17.17 -3.68 1.24
C TYR A 34 -17.58 -4.51 0.03
N ASN A 35 -16.94 -4.28 -1.12
CA ASN A 35 -17.24 -5.01 -2.35
C ASN A 35 -16.91 -6.51 -2.18
N ALA A 36 -15.80 -6.85 -1.55
CA ALA A 36 -15.43 -8.23 -1.26
C ALA A 36 -16.50 -8.93 -0.41
N HIS A 37 -16.94 -8.29 0.67
CA HIS A 37 -18.02 -8.80 1.50
C HIS A 37 -19.34 -8.96 0.70
N ALA A 38 -19.71 -7.97 -0.11
CA ALA A 38 -20.90 -8.04 -0.98
C ALA A 38 -20.84 -9.20 -1.99
N HIS A 39 -19.62 -9.63 -2.36
CA HIS A 39 -19.39 -10.79 -3.24
C HIS A 39 -19.07 -12.09 -2.49
N GLY A 40 -19.27 -12.15 -1.17
CA GLY A 40 -19.08 -13.37 -0.37
C GLY A 40 -17.62 -13.77 -0.12
N LEU A 41 -16.69 -12.84 -0.27
CA LEU A 41 -15.30 -13.03 0.15
C LEU A 41 -15.17 -12.72 1.64
N ASP A 42 -14.62 -13.67 2.39
CA ASP A 42 -14.31 -13.52 3.80
C ASP A 42 -12.89 -12.98 4.05
N SER A 43 -12.62 -12.52 5.26
CA SER A 43 -11.32 -11.98 5.66
C SER A 43 -10.19 -13.01 5.54
N HIS A 44 -10.46 -14.31 5.68
CA HIS A 44 -9.42 -15.33 5.56
C HIS A 44 -8.89 -15.41 4.12
N LYS A 45 -9.79 -15.35 3.13
CA LYS A 45 -9.42 -15.28 1.70
C LYS A 45 -8.69 -13.98 1.37
N LEU A 46 -9.16 -12.84 1.88
CA LEU A 46 -8.55 -11.53 1.60
C LEU A 46 -7.14 -11.38 2.19
N ASN A 47 -6.86 -12.01 3.34
CA ASN A 47 -5.55 -11.96 3.99
C ASN A 47 -4.60 -13.07 3.53
N LYS A 48 -5.01 -13.92 2.58
CA LYS A 48 -4.14 -14.96 2.05
C LYS A 48 -2.97 -14.31 1.32
N ALA A 49 -1.76 -14.79 1.60
CA ALA A 49 -0.57 -14.36 0.86
C ALA A 49 -0.79 -14.53 -0.64
N LEU A 50 -0.26 -13.58 -1.42
CA LEU A 50 -0.28 -13.68 -2.87
C LEU A 50 0.40 -15.00 -3.28
N PRO A 51 -0.17 -15.75 -4.23
CA PRO A 51 0.45 -16.98 -4.71
C PRO A 51 1.86 -16.66 -5.23
N SER A 52 2.82 -17.52 -4.91
CA SER A 52 4.16 -17.42 -5.49
C SER A 52 4.02 -17.51 -7.00
N ILE A 53 4.31 -16.42 -7.71
CA ILE A 53 4.31 -16.42 -9.17
C ILE A 53 5.63 -17.06 -9.60
N ASP A 54 5.62 -18.36 -9.88
CA ASP A 54 6.70 -18.98 -10.63
C ASP A 54 6.57 -18.53 -12.10
N ARG A 55 7.21 -17.40 -12.40
CA ARG A 55 7.38 -16.95 -13.78
C ARG A 55 8.49 -17.82 -14.36
N GLY A 56 8.10 -19.01 -14.84
CA GLY A 56 9.02 -19.97 -15.44
C GLY A 56 10.03 -19.24 -16.33
N GLN A 57 11.32 -19.46 -16.04
CA GLN A 57 12.41 -18.93 -16.86
C GLN A 57 12.13 -19.37 -18.30
N THR A 58 11.92 -18.42 -19.21
CA THR A 58 12.01 -18.71 -20.64
C THR A 58 13.45 -19.16 -20.89
N GLU A 59 13.63 -20.46 -21.13
CA GLU A 59 14.92 -21.02 -21.55
C GLU A 59 15.40 -20.32 -22.83
N LYS A 60 16.70 -20.00 -22.86
CA LYS A 60 17.39 -19.37 -23.99
C LYS A 60 17.76 -20.40 -25.05
#